data_AF-A0A3P7JM26-F1
#
_entry.id   AF-A0A3P7JM26-F1
#
_cell.length_a   1.000
_cell.length_b   1.000
_cell.length_c   1.000
_cell.angle_alpha   90.00
_cell.angle_beta   90.00
_cell.angle_gamma   90.00
#
_symmetry.space_group_name_H-M   'P 1'
#
loop_
_entity.id
_entity.type
_entity.pdbx_description
1 polymer ?
#
loop_
_entity_poly.entity_id
_entity_poly.type
_entity_poly.pdbx_seq_one_letter_code
_entity_poly.pdbx_strand_id
1 'polypeptide(L)'
;MFRMLYRRRSPRLTVRHTIEGTFRPVSVMYEENALAGLSTLFIDDPAMFVTGTKLDIDGDLSGTQQISAVESHVFVNLHIPSVTMEIRRRGWTAEKRSSFEWEAGEPFACLNVQNVSMGFVTREAYVSKIKLGIGHLELADLMERTPYPLVSTGKGVFAISV
;
A
#
# COMPACT_ATOMS: atom_id res chain seq x y z
N MET A 1 -15.72 -2.78 -1.58
CA MET A 1 -16.12 -1.34 -1.59
C MET A 1 -15.30 -0.59 -0.55
N PHE A 2 -14.45 0.34 -0.99
CA PHE A 2 -13.62 1.22 -0.16
C PHE A 2 -14.45 2.44 0.28
N ARG A 3 -14.28 2.91 1.51
CA ARG A 3 -14.94 4.14 2.01
C ARG A 3 -13.86 5.13 2.43
N MET A 4 -13.95 6.34 1.88
CA MET A 4 -13.07 7.45 2.23
C MET A 4 -13.91 8.65 2.64
N LEU A 5 -13.49 9.33 3.68
CA LEU A 5 -14.09 10.57 4.14
C LEU A 5 -12.99 11.63 4.24
N TYR A 6 -13.17 12.70 3.47
CA TYR A 6 -12.32 13.88 3.55
C TYR A 6 -13.07 15.01 4.25
N ARG A 7 -12.41 15.66 5.21
CA ARG A 7 -12.92 16.82 5.93
C ARG A 7 -11.85 17.90 5.97
N ARG A 8 -12.22 19.11 5.54
CA ARG A 8 -11.41 20.33 5.66
C ARG A 8 -12.05 21.25 6.68
N ARG A 9 -11.27 21.75 7.65
CA ARG A 9 -11.69 22.79 8.60
C ARG A 9 -10.66 23.91 8.63
N SER A 10 -11.10 25.15 8.65
CA SER A 10 -10.22 26.33 8.66
C SER A 10 -10.55 27.30 9.80
N PRO A 11 -10.37 26.92 11.07
CA PRO A 11 -10.51 27.85 12.18
C PRO A 11 -9.32 28.82 12.19
N ARG A 12 -9.58 30.10 11.93
CA ARG A 12 -8.67 31.23 12.21
C ARG A 12 -7.21 31.03 11.74
N LEU A 13 -7.03 30.82 10.42
CA LEU A 13 -5.74 30.77 9.69
C LEU A 13 -4.96 29.44 9.68
N THR A 14 -5.40 28.40 10.37
CA THR A 14 -4.85 27.04 10.20
C THR A 14 -5.85 26.18 9.43
N VAL A 15 -5.41 25.54 8.34
CA VAL A 15 -6.24 24.59 7.58
C VAL A 15 -5.92 23.17 8.03
N ARG A 16 -6.92 22.51 8.60
CA ARG A 16 -6.84 21.10 8.96
C ARG A 16 -7.50 20.24 7.89
N HIS A 17 -6.70 19.34 7.32
CA HIS A 17 -7.13 18.27 6.43
C HIS A 17 -7.20 16.97 7.22
N THR A 18 -8.34 16.28 7.16
CA THR A 18 -8.50 14.96 7.77
C THR A 18 -9.06 14.01 6.73
N ILE A 19 -8.31 12.95 6.47
CA ILE A 19 -8.62 11.87 5.55
C ILE A 19 -8.78 10.60 6.39
N GLU A 20 -9.96 10.02 6.37
CA GLU A 20 -10.25 8.74 7.01
C GLU A 20 -10.65 7.74 5.93
N GLY A 21 -9.90 6.65 5.82
CA GLY A 21 -10.13 5.58 4.86
C GLY A 21 -10.34 4.25 5.55
N THR A 22 -11.36 3.51 5.14
CA THR A 22 -11.58 2.13 5.57
C THR A 22 -11.71 1.25 4.34
N PHE A 23 -10.88 0.21 4.29
CA PHE A 23 -10.89 -0.78 3.24
C PHE A 23 -11.73 -1.98 3.68
N ARG A 24 -12.20 -2.75 2.70
CA ARG A 24 -12.64 -4.12 2.94
C ARG A 24 -11.40 -5.02 3.01
N PRO A 25 -11.53 -6.28 3.43
CA PRO A 25 -10.45 -7.24 3.26
C PRO A 25 -9.90 -7.19 1.83
N VAL A 26 -8.58 -7.11 1.71
CA VAL A 26 -7.87 -7.05 0.43
C VAL A 26 -7.17 -8.39 0.23
N SER A 27 -7.30 -8.97 -0.96
CA SER A 27 -6.49 -10.11 -1.37
C SER A 27 -5.56 -9.68 -2.50
N VAL A 28 -4.29 -9.99 -2.36
CA VAL A 28 -3.24 -9.70 -3.33
C VAL A 28 -2.67 -11.02 -3.80
N MET A 29 -2.82 -11.31 -5.08
CA MET A 29 -2.16 -12.43 -5.71
C MET A 29 -0.92 -11.91 -6.43
N TYR A 30 0.25 -12.40 -6.02
CA TYR A 30 1.50 -12.15 -6.69
C TYR A 30 1.92 -13.39 -7.47
N GLU A 31 2.12 -13.25 -8.78
CA GLU A 31 2.66 -14.30 -9.65
C GLU A 31 4.11 -13.97 -10.01
N GLU A 32 4.97 -14.98 -10.09
CA GLU A 32 6.32 -14.83 -10.65
C GLU A 32 6.22 -14.19 -12.05
N ASN A 33 6.84 -13.01 -12.23
CA ASN A 33 6.76 -12.13 -13.41
C ASN A 33 5.53 -11.21 -13.54
N ALA A 34 4.65 -11.11 -12.56
CA ALA A 34 3.49 -10.19 -12.61
C ALA A 34 3.88 -8.70 -12.75
N LEU A 35 5.09 -8.34 -12.31
CA LEU A 35 5.63 -6.97 -12.42
C LEU A 35 6.64 -6.82 -13.57
N ALA A 36 6.90 -7.89 -14.35
CA ALA A 36 7.78 -7.81 -15.51
C ALA A 36 7.17 -6.87 -16.55
N GLY A 37 7.87 -5.76 -16.82
CA GLY A 37 7.37 -4.70 -17.71
C GLY A 37 6.70 -3.52 -17.01
N LEU A 38 6.46 -3.53 -15.68
CA LEU A 38 6.04 -2.29 -14.98
C LEU A 38 7.19 -1.27 -14.85
N SER A 39 8.43 -1.73 -14.91
CA SER A 39 9.61 -0.86 -14.96
C SER A 39 9.64 0.05 -16.19
N THR A 40 8.85 -0.24 -17.24
CA THR A 40 8.71 0.65 -18.40
C THR A 40 7.62 1.71 -18.22
N LEU A 41 6.74 1.56 -17.21
CA LEU A 41 5.69 2.54 -16.88
C LEU A 41 6.23 3.69 -16.03
N PHE A 42 7.21 3.40 -15.18
CA PHE A 42 7.93 4.43 -14.42
C PHE A 42 9.15 4.82 -15.24
N ILE A 43 8.95 5.78 -16.13
CA ILE A 43 10.02 6.31 -16.96
C ILE A 43 10.94 7.14 -16.06
N ASP A 44 12.12 6.59 -15.76
CA ASP A 44 13.22 7.26 -15.07
C ASP A 44 13.97 8.24 -16.01
N ASP A 45 13.25 8.94 -16.89
CA ASP A 45 13.85 9.96 -17.75
C ASP A 45 13.71 11.34 -17.09
N PRO A 46 14.78 11.87 -16.46
CA PRO A 46 14.78 13.22 -15.92
C PRO A 46 14.54 14.30 -16.99
N ALA A 47 14.70 13.98 -18.28
CA ALA A 47 14.40 14.90 -19.37
C ALA A 47 12.90 15.12 -19.60
N MET A 48 12.02 14.25 -19.10
CA MET A 48 10.57 14.40 -19.27
C MET A 48 9.99 15.59 -18.48
N PHE A 49 10.71 16.06 -17.45
CA PHE A 49 10.39 17.29 -16.71
C PHE A 49 10.99 18.56 -17.37
N VAL A 50 11.81 18.41 -18.41
CA VAL A 50 12.46 19.51 -19.14
C VAL A 50 11.62 19.92 -20.36
N THR A 51 10.91 18.98 -20.96
CA THR A 51 9.87 19.26 -21.97
C THR A 51 8.56 19.70 -21.30
N GLY A 52 8.65 20.80 -20.55
CA GLY A 52 7.50 21.67 -20.38
C GLY A 52 7.06 22.12 -21.76
N THR A 53 5.98 21.53 -22.27
CA THR A 53 5.12 22.23 -23.22
C THR A 53 4.84 23.57 -22.57
N LYS A 54 5.40 24.64 -23.15
CA LYS A 54 4.99 26.00 -22.85
C LYS A 54 3.50 26.08 -23.15
N LEU A 55 2.68 25.79 -22.15
CA LEU A 55 1.33 26.28 -22.09
C LEU A 55 1.52 27.79 -21.92
N ASP A 56 1.37 28.53 -23.01
CA ASP A 56 1.25 29.98 -22.99
C ASP A 56 -0.01 30.33 -22.19
N ILE A 57 0.12 30.31 -20.87
CA ILE A 57 -0.80 30.99 -19.96
C ILE A 57 -0.27 32.42 -19.91
N ASP A 58 -0.55 33.17 -20.97
CA ASP A 58 -0.42 34.63 -20.98
C ASP A 58 -1.55 35.20 -20.11
N GLY A 59 -1.35 35.05 -18.81
CA GLY A 59 -2.24 35.51 -17.75
C GLY A 59 -1.41 36.25 -16.74
N ASP A 60 -1.26 37.55 -17.00
CA ASP A 60 -0.68 38.60 -16.16
C ASP A 60 -0.52 38.20 -14.67
N LEU A 61 0.65 37.68 -14.31
CA LEU A 61 1.03 37.34 -12.92
C LEU A 61 1.65 38.55 -12.20
N SER A 62 1.25 39.78 -12.55
CA SER A 62 1.59 41.01 -11.81
C SER A 62 0.74 41.18 -10.55
N GLY A 63 0.54 40.09 -9.82
CA GLY A 63 -0.13 40.03 -8.54
C GLY A 63 0.66 39.14 -7.59
N THR A 64 1.84 39.59 -7.17
CA THR A 64 2.51 39.07 -5.97
C THR A 64 1.69 39.45 -4.73
N GLN A 65 0.45 38.98 -4.64
CA GLN A 65 -0.18 38.76 -3.35
C GLN A 65 0.66 37.68 -2.68
N GLN A 66 1.49 38.11 -1.74
CA GLN A 66 2.09 37.29 -0.72
C GLN A 66 0.98 36.43 -0.13
N ILE A 67 0.83 35.21 -0.65
CA ILE A 67 -0.08 34.21 -0.10
C ILE A 67 0.46 33.95 1.29
N SER A 68 -0.16 34.59 2.29
CA SER A 68 0.04 34.29 3.69
C SER A 68 0.11 32.77 3.80
N ALA A 69 1.24 32.24 4.26
CA ALA A 69 1.46 30.81 4.39
C ALA A 69 0.45 30.27 5.42
N VAL A 70 -0.73 29.91 4.93
CA VAL A 70 -1.79 29.31 5.73
C VAL A 70 -1.24 27.99 6.23
N GLU A 71 -1.03 27.90 7.54
CA GLU A 71 -0.47 26.72 8.17
C GLU A 71 -1.41 25.53 7.91
N SER A 72 -0.89 24.48 7.27
CA SER A 72 -1.67 23.33 6.85
C SER A 72 -1.29 22.10 7.64
N HIS A 73 -2.26 21.49 8.31
CA HIS A 73 -2.08 20.24 9.05
C HIS A 73 -2.83 19.13 8.34
N VAL A 74 -2.13 18.06 7.96
CA VAL A 74 -2.72 16.90 7.30
C VAL A 74 -2.72 15.71 8.24
N PHE A 75 -3.88 15.09 8.38
CA PHE A 75 -4.08 13.85 9.12
C PHE A 75 -4.70 12.82 8.18
N VAL A 76 -4.05 11.68 8.01
CA VAL A 76 -4.53 10.56 7.22
C VAL A 76 -4.57 9.33 8.12
N ASN A 77 -5.71 8.67 8.20
CA ASN A 77 -5.87 7.41 8.91
C ASN A 77 -6.51 6.40 7.97
N LEU A 78 -5.79 5.32 7.70
CA LEU A 78 -6.25 4.22 6.86
C LEU A 78 -6.35 2.96 7.72
N HIS A 79 -7.43 2.22 7.54
CA HIS A 79 -7.63 0.94 8.21
C HIS A 79 -8.01 -0.14 7.19
N ILE A 80 -7.28 -1.26 7.25
CA ILE A 80 -7.56 -2.44 6.44
C ILE A 80 -7.79 -3.62 7.41
N PRO A 81 -9.00 -4.22 7.42
CA PRO A 81 -9.34 -5.26 8.40
C PRO A 81 -8.52 -6.53 8.19
N SER A 82 -8.24 -6.91 6.94
CA SER A 82 -7.40 -8.05 6.60
C SER A 82 -6.75 -7.84 5.25
N VAL A 83 -5.50 -8.28 5.12
CA VAL A 83 -4.76 -8.39 3.86
C VAL A 83 -4.28 -9.83 3.75
N THR A 84 -4.69 -10.51 2.70
CA THR A 84 -4.17 -11.83 2.34
C THR A 84 -3.31 -11.66 1.11
N MET A 85 -2.08 -12.15 1.15
CA MET A 85 -1.16 -12.13 0.03
C MET A 85 -0.74 -13.55 -0.30
N GLU A 86 -0.96 -13.97 -1.54
CA GLU A 86 -0.56 -15.28 -2.04
C GLU A 86 0.55 -15.13 -3.07
N ILE A 87 1.61 -15.91 -2.90
CA ILE A 87 2.72 -15.97 -3.84
C ILE A 87 2.59 -17.25 -4.65
N ARG A 88 2.51 -17.09 -5.97
CA ARG A 88 2.28 -18.15 -6.94
C ARG A 88 3.44 -18.24 -7.92
N ARG A 89 3.80 -19.46 -8.29
CA ARG A 89 4.85 -19.74 -9.27
C ARG A 89 4.27 -20.46 -10.48
N ARG A 90 4.49 -19.91 -11.67
CA ARG A 90 4.01 -20.52 -12.92
C ARG A 90 4.86 -21.75 -13.29
N GLY A 91 4.21 -22.82 -13.74
CA GLY A 91 4.88 -24.07 -14.16
C GLY A 91 5.43 -24.93 -13.02
N TRP A 92 5.16 -24.55 -11.76
CA TRP A 92 5.48 -25.35 -10.58
C TRP A 92 4.21 -26.05 -10.09
N THR A 93 3.97 -27.24 -10.63
CA THR A 93 2.91 -28.13 -10.18
C THR A 93 3.53 -29.48 -9.81
N ALA A 94 3.11 -30.07 -8.68
CA ALA A 94 3.56 -31.40 -8.27
C ALA A 94 3.14 -32.49 -9.29
N GLU A 95 2.05 -32.26 -10.01
CA GLU A 95 1.64 -33.06 -11.17
C GLU A 95 2.08 -32.36 -12.46
N LYS A 96 2.58 -33.13 -13.42
CA LYS A 96 2.98 -32.65 -14.76
C LYS A 96 1.72 -32.35 -15.59
N ARG A 97 0.92 -31.37 -15.17
CA ARG A 97 -0.22 -30.87 -15.92
C ARG A 97 0.30 -29.92 -16.99
N SER A 98 -0.27 -30.03 -18.19
CA SER A 98 -0.16 -29.00 -19.21
C SER A 98 -1.02 -27.81 -18.76
N SER A 99 -0.55 -27.04 -17.77
CA SER A 99 -1.19 -25.77 -17.42
C SER A 99 -1.04 -24.84 -18.61
N PHE A 100 -2.15 -24.25 -19.07
CA PHE A 100 -2.09 -23.26 -20.14
C PHE A 100 -1.37 -21.99 -19.65
N GLU A 101 -0.74 -21.24 -20.56
CA GLU A 101 -0.02 -20.00 -20.25
C GLU A 101 -0.89 -18.88 -19.65
N TRP A 102 -2.19 -19.08 -19.46
CA TRP A 102 -3.10 -18.11 -18.85
C TRP A 102 -3.64 -18.56 -17.48
N GLU A 103 -3.32 -19.79 -17.04
CA GLU A 103 -3.72 -20.30 -15.72
C GLU A 103 -2.74 -19.83 -14.64
N ALA A 104 -3.28 -19.28 -13.55
CA ALA A 104 -2.47 -18.90 -12.39
C ALA A 104 -1.85 -20.15 -11.75
N GLY A 105 -0.54 -20.11 -11.47
CA GLY A 105 0.17 -21.20 -10.80
C GLY A 105 -0.34 -21.50 -9.39
N GLU A 106 0.00 -22.67 -8.85
CA GLU A 106 -0.35 -23.02 -7.47
C GLU A 106 0.35 -22.09 -6.46
N PRO A 107 -0.34 -21.63 -5.40
CA PRO A 107 0.28 -20.82 -4.37
C PRO A 107 1.22 -21.68 -3.54
N PHE A 108 2.44 -21.18 -3.33
CA PHE A 108 3.47 -21.87 -2.54
C PHE A 108 3.69 -21.19 -1.19
N ALA A 109 3.28 -19.93 -1.03
CA ALA A 109 3.31 -19.22 0.24
C ALA A 109 2.10 -18.30 0.39
N CYS A 110 1.61 -18.14 1.62
CA CYS A 110 0.50 -17.25 1.94
C CYS A 110 0.81 -16.41 3.17
N LEU A 111 0.68 -15.09 3.05
CA LEU A 111 0.82 -14.13 4.13
C LEU A 111 -0.55 -13.54 4.47
N ASN A 112 -1.02 -13.75 5.69
CA ASN A 112 -2.23 -13.14 6.23
C ASN A 112 -1.87 -12.07 7.25
N VAL A 113 -2.42 -10.87 7.08
CA VAL A 113 -2.20 -9.73 7.97
C VAL A 113 -3.54 -9.16 8.38
N GLN A 114 -3.83 -9.11 9.68
CA GLN A 114 -5.10 -8.62 10.21
C GLN A 114 -4.90 -7.30 10.96
N ASN A 115 -5.97 -6.49 10.96
CA ASN A 115 -6.06 -5.22 11.66
C ASN A 115 -4.89 -4.28 11.33
N VAL A 116 -4.68 -4.05 10.03
CA VAL A 116 -3.69 -3.09 9.55
C VAL A 116 -4.22 -1.69 9.73
N SER A 117 -3.41 -0.81 10.30
CA SER A 117 -3.68 0.61 10.45
C SER A 117 -2.46 1.42 10.02
N MET A 118 -2.70 2.46 9.24
CA MET A 118 -1.67 3.40 8.80
C MET A 118 -2.12 4.82 9.12
N GLY A 119 -1.36 5.49 9.97
CA GLY A 119 -1.53 6.90 10.27
C GLY A 119 -0.42 7.71 9.62
N PHE A 120 -0.77 8.81 8.97
CA PHE A 120 0.18 9.81 8.49
C PHE A 120 -0.24 11.18 9.02
N VAL A 121 0.70 11.91 9.60
CA VAL A 121 0.46 13.23 10.18
C VAL A 121 1.55 14.20 9.76
N THR A 122 1.16 15.33 9.20
CA THR A 122 2.01 16.51 9.01
C THR A 122 1.40 17.69 9.75
N ARG A 123 2.19 18.31 10.62
CA ARG A 123 1.79 19.51 11.36
C ARG A 123 2.75 20.68 11.11
N GLU A 124 4.00 20.37 10.80
CA GLU A 124 5.06 21.34 10.54
C GLU A 124 5.56 21.13 9.10
N ALA A 125 6.11 22.17 8.48
CA ALA A 125 6.49 22.16 7.07
C ALA A 125 7.49 21.06 6.67
N TYR A 126 8.29 20.57 7.62
CA TYR A 126 9.37 19.60 7.36
C TYR A 126 9.31 18.36 8.24
N VAL A 127 8.22 18.16 9.00
CA VAL A 127 8.08 17.01 9.90
C VAL A 127 6.81 16.24 9.56
N SER A 128 7.00 15.02 9.08
CA SER A 128 5.95 14.04 8.91
C SER A 128 6.14 12.88 9.89
N LYS A 129 5.03 12.31 10.37
CA LYS A 129 5.03 11.11 11.22
C LYS A 129 4.17 10.05 10.56
N ILE A 130 4.77 8.89 10.31
CA ILE A 130 4.07 7.69 9.85
C ILE A 130 3.98 6.72 11.02
N LYS A 131 2.80 6.15 11.24
CA LYS A 131 2.56 5.08 12.20
C LYS A 131 1.94 3.90 11.46
N LEU A 132 2.63 2.78 11.47
CA LEU A 132 2.11 1.50 10.97
C LEU A 132 1.79 0.61 12.16
N GLY A 133 0.55 0.15 12.26
CA GLY A 133 0.11 -0.82 13.25
C GLY A 133 -0.42 -2.07 12.56
N ILE A 134 0.06 -3.23 12.98
CA ILE A 134 -0.38 -4.54 12.50
C ILE A 134 -0.85 -5.32 13.73
N GLY A 135 -2.10 -5.76 13.73
CA GLY A 135 -2.63 -6.52 14.87
C GLY A 135 -2.15 -7.96 14.87
N HIS A 136 -2.26 -8.65 13.72
CA HIS A 136 -1.79 -10.01 13.57
C HIS A 136 -1.13 -10.21 12.21
N LEU A 137 -0.07 -11.02 12.18
CA LEU A 137 0.60 -11.43 10.96
C LEU A 137 0.90 -12.92 11.05
N GLU A 138 0.59 -13.64 9.98
CA GLU A 138 0.81 -15.07 9.84
C GLU A 138 1.34 -15.37 8.43
N LEU A 139 2.48 -16.06 8.33
CA LEU A 139 3.05 -16.53 7.08
C LEU A 139 3.01 -18.07 7.08
N ALA A 140 2.34 -18.66 6.10
CA ALA A 140 2.23 -20.10 5.92
C ALA A 140 3.04 -20.58 4.72
N ASP A 141 3.70 -21.73 4.88
CA ASP A 141 4.28 -22.49 3.77
C ASP A 141 3.22 -23.45 3.21
N LEU A 142 2.92 -23.31 1.93
CA LEU A 142 1.97 -24.17 1.23
C LEU A 142 2.66 -25.28 0.43
N MET A 143 4.00 -25.28 0.33
CA MET A 143 4.78 -26.31 -0.34
C MET A 143 4.84 -27.58 0.49
N GLU A 144 5.37 -27.48 1.70
CA GLU A 144 5.52 -28.62 2.61
C GLU A 144 4.22 -28.95 3.34
N ARG A 145 3.20 -28.06 3.22
CA ARG A 145 1.90 -28.15 3.90
C ARG A 145 2.07 -28.42 5.40
N THR A 146 3.03 -27.74 6.01
CA THR A 146 3.29 -27.87 7.43
C THR A 146 2.06 -27.44 8.23
N PRO A 147 1.75 -28.13 9.35
CA PRO A 147 0.58 -27.79 10.16
C PRO A 147 0.75 -26.49 10.95
N TYR A 148 1.93 -25.85 10.88
CA TYR A 148 2.28 -24.66 11.63
C TYR A 148 2.74 -23.55 10.67
N PRO A 149 2.38 -22.28 10.94
CA PRO A 149 2.88 -21.16 10.15
C PRO A 149 4.39 -20.99 10.35
N LEU A 150 5.08 -20.55 9.30
CA LEU A 150 6.49 -20.16 9.32
C LEU A 150 6.75 -19.00 10.28
N VAL A 151 5.83 -18.03 10.30
CA VAL A 151 5.90 -16.85 11.16
C VAL A 151 4.50 -16.54 11.67
N SER A 152 4.37 -16.25 12.97
CA SER A 152 3.13 -15.76 13.56
C SER A 152 3.42 -14.75 14.66
N THR A 153 2.68 -13.65 14.71
CA THR A 153 2.79 -12.66 15.81
C THR A 153 1.93 -13.02 17.03
N GLY A 154 1.14 -14.10 16.95
CA GLY A 154 0.46 -14.68 18.12
C GLY A 154 1.46 -15.39 19.03
N LYS A 155 1.14 -15.54 20.33
CA LYS A 155 1.98 -16.34 21.24
C LYS A 155 2.17 -17.74 20.65
N GLY A 156 3.39 -18.05 20.25
CA GLY A 156 3.81 -19.41 19.95
C GLY A 156 3.56 -20.28 21.18
N VAL A 157 2.43 -20.99 21.20
CA VAL A 157 2.32 -22.23 21.96
C VAL A 157 2.90 -23.29 21.04
N PHE A 158 4.23 -23.33 21.02
CA PHE A 158 4.94 -24.48 20.49
C PHE A 158 4.67 -25.62 21.48
N ALA A 159 3.66 -26.44 21.18
CA ALA A 159 3.52 -27.73 21.83
C ALA A 159 4.69 -28.59 21.37
N ILE A 160 5.80 -28.52 22.12
CA ILE A 160 6.78 -29.59 22.14
C ILE A 160 6.04 -30.75 22.80
N SER A 161 5.51 -31.68 22.00
CA SER A 161 5.11 -32.98 22.53
C SER A 161 6.40 -33.71 22.87
N VAL A 162 6.61 -33.94 24.17
CA VAL A 162 7.49 -35.01 24.67
C VAL A 162 6.78 -36.34 24.47
#